data_AF-A0A8J3IZF2-F1
#
_entry.id   AF-A0A8J3IZF2-F1
#
_cell.length_a   1.000
_cell.length_b   1.000
_cell.length_c   1.000
_cell.angle_alpha   90.00
_cell.angle_beta   90.00
_cell.angle_gamma   90.00
#
_symmetry.space_group_name_H-M   'P 1'
#
loop_
_entity.id
_entity.type
_entity.pdbx_description
1 polymer ?
#
loop_
_entity_poly.entity_id
_entity_poly.type
_entity_poly.pdbx_seq_one_letter_code
_entity_poly.pdbx_strand_id
1 'polypeptide(L)'
;MRRRLKRRKPYAARSGHQTRWFWTSPDLLVQQLGWLGMREYDRYQPASHYNLHIQPACGGSDYHNYHIRYMGVKEGQHVWSMVDAPYGKEKSHRIYAFSKERFIQETIDAVNSQLVTDLTNDIGDPSLWMKLSESLEHVLLDLYRHG
;
A
#
# COMPACT_ATOMS: atom_id res chain seq x y z
N MET A 1 4.62 26.55 -30.91
CA MET A 1 4.18 25.16 -30.70
C MET A 1 4.65 24.65 -29.33
N ARG A 2 3.75 24.45 -28.36
CA ARG A 2 4.11 23.95 -27.02
C ARG A 2 4.36 22.44 -27.08
N ARG A 3 5.60 22.01 -26.82
CA ARG A 3 5.97 20.59 -26.69
C ARG A 3 5.26 19.99 -25.46
N ARG A 4 4.31 19.08 -25.69
CA ARG A 4 3.75 18.23 -24.62
C ARG A 4 4.89 17.38 -24.05
N LEU A 5 5.27 17.65 -22.81
CA LEU A 5 6.09 16.75 -21.99
C LEU A 5 5.35 15.42 -21.88
N LYS A 6 5.80 14.41 -22.65
CA LYS A 6 5.40 13.02 -22.43
C LYS A 6 5.86 12.66 -21.01
N ARG A 7 4.91 12.56 -20.06
CA ARG A 7 5.13 11.98 -18.73
C ARG A 7 5.81 10.62 -18.95
N ARG A 8 7.09 10.53 -18.59
CA ARG A 8 7.82 9.26 -18.56
C ARG A 8 7.10 8.39 -17.53
N LYS A 9 6.56 7.25 -17.99
CA LYS A 9 6.04 6.23 -17.09
C LYS A 9 7.18 5.80 -16.15
N PRO A 10 6.96 5.72 -14.84
CA PRO A 10 7.97 5.20 -13.93
C PRO A 10 8.34 3.78 -14.36
N TYR A 11 9.63 3.46 -14.30
CA TYR A 11 10.15 2.15 -14.64
C TYR A 11 9.54 1.14 -13.65
N ALA A 12 8.66 0.27 -14.14
CA ALA A 12 8.18 -0.87 -13.37
C ALA A 12 9.38 -1.79 -13.13
N ALA A 13 9.82 -1.91 -11.88
CA ALA A 13 10.77 -2.95 -11.53
C ALA A 13 10.09 -4.31 -11.75
N ARG A 14 10.77 -5.14 -12.57
CA ARG A 14 10.62 -6.58 -12.78
C ARG A 14 9.28 -7.20 -12.33
N SER A 15 8.49 -7.59 -13.33
CA SER A 15 7.40 -8.58 -13.31
C SER A 15 7.31 -9.42 -12.03
N GLY A 16 6.52 -8.96 -11.06
CA GLY A 16 6.03 -9.70 -9.90
C GLY A 16 4.50 -9.55 -9.90
N HIS A 17 3.78 -10.64 -9.70
CA HIS A 17 2.34 -10.71 -9.98
C HIS A 17 1.54 -9.68 -9.17
N GLN A 18 0.60 -8.98 -9.82
CA GLN A 18 -0.43 -8.24 -9.09
C GLN A 18 -1.32 -9.24 -8.35
N THR A 19 -1.42 -9.14 -7.04
CA THR A 19 -2.38 -9.94 -6.28
C THR A 19 -3.74 -9.25 -6.37
N ARG A 20 -4.75 -9.98 -6.85
CA ARG A 20 -6.12 -9.46 -7.00
C ARG A 20 -7.07 -10.21 -6.08
N TRP A 21 -7.98 -9.45 -5.50
CA TRP A 21 -9.04 -9.95 -4.63
C TRP A 21 -10.36 -9.37 -5.09
N PHE A 22 -11.36 -10.23 -5.16
CA PHE A 22 -12.74 -9.84 -5.39
C PHE A 22 -13.49 -10.06 -4.09
N TRP A 23 -14.31 -9.10 -3.69
CA TRP A 23 -15.18 -9.29 -2.55
C TRP A 23 -16.53 -8.62 -2.76
N THR A 24 -17.48 -9.07 -1.97
CA THR A 24 -18.83 -8.55 -1.92
C THR A 24 -19.18 -8.50 -0.44
N SER A 25 -19.23 -7.30 0.12
CA SER A 25 -19.71 -7.13 1.49
C SER A 25 -21.24 -7.25 1.49
N PRO A 26 -21.85 -7.97 2.44
CA PRO A 26 -23.31 -8.06 2.54
C PRO A 26 -23.98 -6.70 2.78
N ASP A 27 -23.23 -5.74 3.34
CA ASP A 27 -23.73 -4.39 3.66
C ASP A 27 -23.48 -3.37 2.53
N LEU A 28 -22.67 -3.72 1.53
CA LEU A 28 -22.41 -2.87 0.37
C LEU A 28 -23.30 -3.29 -0.81
N LEU A 29 -24.04 -2.32 -1.35
CA LEU A 29 -24.88 -2.54 -2.54
C LEU A 29 -24.08 -2.84 -3.82
N VAL A 30 -22.76 -2.60 -3.82
CA VAL A 30 -21.89 -2.71 -4.99
C VAL A 30 -20.71 -3.62 -4.66
N GLN A 31 -20.49 -4.64 -5.49
CA GLN A 31 -19.31 -5.50 -5.42
C GLN A 31 -18.04 -4.66 -5.61
N GLN A 32 -16.98 -5.03 -4.91
CA GLN A 32 -15.72 -4.30 -4.95
C GLN A 32 -14.57 -5.23 -5.38
N LEU A 33 -13.58 -4.60 -6.00
CA LEU A 33 -12.35 -5.22 -6.48
C LEU A 33 -11.19 -4.46 -5.88
N GLY A 34 -10.17 -5.20 -5.47
CA GLY A 34 -8.98 -4.64 -4.87
C GLY A 34 -7.78 -5.45 -5.26
N TRP A 35 -6.66 -4.77 -5.37
CA TRP A 35 -5.43 -5.38 -5.82
C TRP A 35 -4.24 -4.61 -5.32
N LEU A 36 -3.19 -5.37 -5.03
CA LEU A 36 -1.89 -4.85 -4.73
C LEU A 36 -1.11 -4.74 -6.04
N GLY A 37 -0.70 -3.51 -6.36
CA GLY A 37 0.11 -3.17 -7.51
C GLY A 37 1.54 -3.71 -7.41
N MET A 38 2.33 -3.44 -8.45
CA MET A 38 3.77 -3.70 -8.40
C MET A 38 4.47 -2.57 -7.65
N ARG A 39 5.72 -2.80 -7.23
CA ARG A 39 6.55 -1.72 -6.69
C ARG A 39 6.76 -0.64 -7.74
N GLU A 40 6.38 0.58 -7.39
CA GLU A 40 6.55 1.77 -8.21
C GLU A 40 7.64 2.66 -7.66
N TYR A 41 8.34 3.33 -8.57
CA TYR A 41 9.36 4.32 -8.23
C TYR A 41 8.83 5.71 -8.56
N ASP A 42 8.71 6.57 -7.56
CA ASP A 42 8.35 7.97 -7.76
C ASP A 42 9.52 8.86 -7.35
N ARG A 43 9.92 9.75 -8.27
CA ARG A 43 10.99 10.74 -8.05
C ARG A 43 10.60 11.79 -6.99
N TYR A 44 9.30 11.99 -6.77
CA TYR A 44 8.75 13.04 -5.92
C TYR A 44 8.19 12.51 -4.58
N GLN A 45 8.23 11.20 -4.36
CA GLN A 45 7.88 10.53 -3.10
C GLN A 45 9.10 9.70 -2.63
N PRO A 46 9.06 8.97 -1.49
CA PRO A 46 10.08 7.98 -1.16
C PRO A 46 10.33 7.06 -2.36
N ALA A 47 11.59 6.66 -2.56
CA ALA A 47 12.06 6.13 -3.83
C ALA A 47 11.25 4.93 -4.34
N SER A 48 10.68 4.12 -3.44
CA SER A 48 9.90 2.92 -3.74
C SER A 48 8.59 2.89 -2.93
N HIS A 49 7.47 2.54 -3.56
CA HIS A 49 6.19 2.31 -2.88
C HIS A 49 5.33 1.25 -3.58
N TYR A 50 4.32 0.75 -2.89
CA TYR A 50 3.27 -0.12 -3.45
C TYR A 50 1.92 0.57 -3.36
N ASN A 51 1.05 0.28 -4.33
CA ASN A 51 -0.31 0.81 -4.36
C ASN A 51 -1.31 -0.31 -4.07
N LEU A 52 -2.12 -0.16 -3.04
CA LEU A 52 -3.27 -1.01 -2.78
C LEU A 52 -4.53 -0.27 -3.22
N HIS A 53 -5.11 -0.75 -4.31
CA HIS A 53 -6.31 -0.17 -4.89
C HIS A 53 -7.56 -0.88 -4.39
N ILE A 54 -8.64 -0.12 -4.22
CA ILE A 54 -9.96 -0.56 -3.82
C ILE A 54 -10.97 0.20 -4.68
N GLN A 55 -11.72 -0.47 -5.54
CA GLN A 55 -12.61 0.16 -6.52
C GLN A 55 -13.91 -0.66 -6.72
N PRO A 56 -14.94 -0.11 -7.38
CA PRO A 56 -16.11 -0.89 -7.79
C PRO A 56 -15.74 -2.02 -8.77
N ALA A 57 -16.29 -3.21 -8.60
CA ALA A 57 -15.99 -4.36 -9.47
C ALA A 57 -16.39 -4.14 -10.94
N CYS A 58 -17.37 -3.26 -11.20
CA CYS A 58 -17.77 -2.85 -12.55
C CYS A 58 -16.78 -1.87 -13.22
N GLY A 59 -15.68 -1.53 -12.54
CA GLY A 59 -14.72 -0.52 -12.94
C GLY A 59 -15.16 0.89 -12.54
N GLY A 60 -14.20 1.81 -12.44
CA GLY A 60 -14.47 3.18 -12.04
C GLY A 60 -13.25 3.85 -11.45
N SER A 61 -13.49 4.91 -10.68
CA SER A 61 -12.44 5.49 -9.84
C SER A 61 -12.27 4.66 -8.57
N ASP A 62 -11.04 4.60 -8.08
CA ASP A 62 -10.74 3.99 -6.79
C ASP A 62 -11.52 4.71 -5.67
N TYR A 63 -12.17 3.93 -4.81
CA TYR A 63 -12.66 4.41 -3.52
C TYR A 63 -11.49 4.76 -2.62
N HIS A 64 -10.45 3.92 -2.65
CA HIS A 64 -9.16 4.13 -1.98
C HIS A 64 -8.00 3.65 -2.85
N ASN A 65 -6.90 4.39 -2.79
CA ASN A 65 -5.63 3.98 -3.37
C ASN A 65 -4.52 4.26 -2.36
N TYR A 66 -4.21 3.25 -1.55
CA TYR A 66 -3.24 3.36 -0.47
C TYR A 66 -1.82 3.16 -0.99
N HIS A 67 -0.99 4.19 -0.86
CA HIS A 67 0.43 4.15 -1.14
C HIS A 67 1.18 3.71 0.11
N ILE A 68 1.70 2.48 0.11
CA ILE A 68 2.50 1.89 1.20
C ILE A 68 3.97 2.12 0.91
N ARG A 69 4.70 2.71 1.86
CA ARG A 69 6.06 3.22 1.66
C ARG A 69 6.94 2.84 2.83
N TYR A 70 8.23 2.65 2.56
CA TYR A 70 9.28 2.65 3.57
C TYR A 70 10.04 3.98 3.46
N MET A 71 10.17 4.67 4.58
CA MET A 71 10.76 6.01 4.70
C MET A 71 12.21 5.95 5.20
N GLY A 72 12.75 4.75 5.44
CA GLY A 72 14.08 4.55 6.00
C GLY A 72 14.11 4.56 7.52
N VAL A 73 15.31 4.79 8.07
CA VAL A 73 15.54 4.90 9.52
C VAL A 73 15.56 6.36 9.94
N LYS A 74 14.73 6.73 10.92
CA LYS A 74 14.71 8.05 11.56
C LYS A 74 14.82 7.86 13.07
N GLU A 75 15.74 8.57 13.73
CA GLU A 75 15.92 8.51 15.19
C GLU A 75 16.10 7.07 15.75
N GLY A 76 16.72 6.17 14.96
CA GLY A 76 16.93 4.77 15.34
C GLY A 76 15.69 3.87 15.16
N GLN A 77 14.65 4.37 14.51
CA GLN A 77 13.39 3.68 14.24
C GLN A 77 13.24 3.47 12.73
N HIS A 78 12.87 2.27 12.31
CA HIS A 78 12.44 2.00 10.94
C HIS A 78 11.04 2.59 10.74
N VAL A 79 10.82 3.27 9.61
CA VAL A 79 9.56 3.98 9.36
C VAL A 79 8.87 3.50 8.10
N TRP A 80 7.63 3.03 8.25
CA TRP A 80 6.71 2.85 7.13
C TRP A 80 5.59 3.89 7.20
N SER A 81 4.97 4.17 6.05
CA SER A 81 3.81 5.05 5.95
C SER A 81 2.81 4.51 4.94
N MET A 82 1.52 4.70 5.18
CA MET A 82 0.44 4.41 4.23
C MET A 82 -0.39 5.68 3.99
N VAL A 83 -0.60 6.07 2.73
CA VAL A 83 -1.32 7.30 2.36
C VAL A 83 -2.39 7.01 1.31
N ASP A 84 -3.64 7.44 1.54
CA ASP A 84 -4.71 7.32 0.54
C ASP A 84 -4.65 8.47 -0.50
N ALA A 85 -4.30 8.15 -1.74
CA ALA A 85 -3.94 9.11 -2.79
C ALA A 85 -5.08 9.89 -3.47
N PRO A 86 -6.28 9.34 -3.75
CA PRO A 86 -7.28 10.02 -4.59
C PRO A 86 -7.82 11.32 -3.99
N TYR A 87 -7.78 11.46 -2.66
CA TYR A 87 -8.33 12.64 -1.99
C TYR A 87 -7.32 13.75 -1.77
N GLY A 88 -6.01 13.52 -1.99
CA GLY A 88 -4.94 14.49 -1.69
C GLY A 88 -4.89 15.00 -0.24
N LYS A 89 -5.83 14.56 0.59
CA LYS A 89 -5.93 14.74 2.02
C LYS A 89 -5.37 13.48 2.64
N GLU A 90 -4.34 13.67 3.43
CA GLU A 90 -3.78 12.67 4.33
C GLU A 90 -4.89 12.18 5.28
N LYS A 91 -5.53 11.04 4.98
CA LYS A 91 -6.53 10.42 5.87
C LYS A 91 -5.89 9.72 7.07
N SER A 92 -4.62 9.31 6.95
CA SER A 92 -3.78 8.89 8.06
C SER A 92 -2.31 9.23 7.77
N HIS A 93 -1.71 10.09 8.60
CA HIS A 93 -0.24 10.21 8.69
C HIS A 93 0.19 9.29 9.82
N ARG A 94 0.39 8.00 9.53
CA ARG A 94 0.85 7.06 10.56
C ARG A 94 2.27 6.63 10.26
N ILE A 95 3.16 7.15 11.11
CA ILE A 95 4.57 6.83 11.23
C ILE A 95 4.62 5.57 12.09
N TYR A 96 4.89 4.42 11.48
CA TYR A 96 5.13 3.20 12.25
C TYR A 96 6.59 3.21 12.67
N ALA A 97 6.85 3.19 13.97
CA ALA A 97 8.19 3.29 14.55
C ALA A 97 8.59 2.00 15.29
N PHE A 98 9.89 1.87 15.59
CA PHE A 98 10.57 0.90 16.48
C PHE A 98 11.00 -0.44 15.84
N SER A 99 12.07 -1.15 16.25
CA SER A 99 13.42 -0.75 16.70
C SER A 99 14.41 -1.90 16.40
N LYS A 100 15.60 -1.56 15.87
CA LYS A 100 16.81 -2.40 15.67
C LYS A 100 16.71 -3.53 14.63
N GLU A 101 17.70 -3.58 13.72
CA GLU A 101 17.86 -4.60 12.64
C GLU A 101 17.71 -6.05 13.08
N ARG A 102 18.03 -6.38 14.35
CA ARG A 102 17.98 -7.73 14.89
C ARG A 102 16.55 -8.33 14.98
N PHE A 103 15.52 -7.49 14.84
CA PHE A 103 14.11 -7.89 14.97
C PHE A 103 13.25 -7.45 13.78
N ILE A 104 13.84 -7.37 12.58
CA ILE A 104 13.14 -6.83 11.41
C ILE A 104 11.88 -7.62 11.03
N GLN A 105 11.89 -8.95 11.17
CA GLN A 105 10.71 -9.77 10.87
C GLN A 105 9.58 -9.51 11.88
N GLU A 106 9.88 -9.50 13.18
CA GLU A 106 8.89 -9.15 14.21
C GLU A 106 8.32 -7.75 14.01
N THR A 107 9.16 -6.82 13.54
CA THR A 107 8.74 -5.46 13.17
C THR A 107 7.77 -5.49 11.99
N ILE A 108 8.08 -6.25 10.94
CA ILE A 108 7.22 -6.41 9.76
C ILE A 108 5.88 -7.05 10.14
N ASP A 109 5.88 -8.10 10.98
CA ASP A 109 4.66 -8.77 11.44
C ASP A 109 3.76 -7.82 12.23
N ALA A 110 4.35 -7.00 13.11
CA ALA A 110 3.63 -5.99 13.87
C ALA A 110 3.03 -4.90 12.97
N VAL A 111 3.82 -4.38 12.01
CA VAL A 111 3.34 -3.39 11.02
C VAL A 111 2.22 -3.98 10.17
N ASN A 112 2.36 -5.22 9.71
CA ASN A 112 1.35 -5.91 8.92
C ASN A 112 0.03 -6.03 9.68
N SER A 113 0.07 -6.53 10.92
CA SER A 113 -1.12 -6.66 11.79
C SER A 113 -1.83 -5.32 11.99
N GLN A 114 -1.07 -4.24 12.22
CA GLN A 114 -1.63 -2.92 12.43
C GLN A 114 -2.23 -2.33 11.15
N LEU A 115 -1.57 -2.49 9.99
CA LEU A 115 -2.10 -2.08 8.69
C LEU A 115 -3.40 -2.80 8.34
N VAL A 116 -3.45 -4.12 8.56
CA VAL A 116 -4.66 -4.92 8.36
C VAL A 116 -5.81 -4.40 9.22
N THR A 117 -5.54 -4.11 10.50
CA THR A 117 -6.54 -3.56 11.41
C THR A 117 -7.04 -2.18 10.96
N ASP A 118 -6.13 -1.28 10.58
CA ASP A 118 -6.47 0.06 10.10
C ASP A 118 -7.33 -0.02 8.83
N LEU A 119 -6.94 -0.86 7.86
CA LEU A 119 -7.71 -1.08 6.64
C LEU A 119 -9.08 -1.72 6.92
N THR A 120 -9.15 -2.65 7.87
CA THR A 120 -10.41 -3.26 8.33
C THR A 120 -11.36 -2.20 8.87
N ASN A 121 -10.85 -1.25 9.66
CA ASN A 121 -11.66 -0.19 10.24
C ASN A 121 -12.11 0.86 9.20
N ASP A 122 -11.31 1.13 8.17
CA ASP A 122 -11.66 2.11 7.12
C ASP A 122 -12.64 1.53 6.08
N ILE A 123 -12.47 0.26 5.71
CA ILE A 123 -13.33 -0.39 4.68
C ILE A 123 -14.52 -1.14 5.30
N GLY A 124 -14.42 -1.57 6.58
CA GLY A 124 -15.55 -2.06 7.37
C GLY A 124 -15.88 -3.55 7.26
N ASP A 125 -15.07 -4.38 6.59
CA ASP A 125 -15.38 -5.82 6.41
C ASP A 125 -14.14 -6.72 6.55
N PRO A 126 -14.07 -7.63 7.54
CA PRO A 126 -12.89 -8.44 7.83
C PRO A 126 -12.55 -9.53 6.80
N SER A 127 -13.49 -9.92 5.92
CA SER A 127 -13.36 -11.10 5.03
C SER A 127 -12.31 -10.95 3.92
N LEU A 128 -11.90 -9.72 3.63
CA LEU A 128 -10.94 -9.34 2.61
C LEU A 128 -9.48 -9.58 3.03
N TRP A 129 -9.21 -9.55 4.35
CA TRP A 129 -7.87 -9.24 4.83
C TRP A 129 -6.94 -10.43 5.01
N MET A 130 -7.48 -11.64 5.08
CA MET A 130 -6.63 -12.84 5.27
C MET A 130 -5.64 -13.03 4.12
N LYS A 131 -6.04 -12.73 2.88
CA LYS A 131 -5.13 -12.81 1.72
C LYS A 131 -4.31 -11.53 1.53
N LEU A 132 -4.80 -10.40 2.05
CA LEU A 132 -4.06 -9.15 2.02
C LEU A 132 -2.90 -9.18 3.00
N SER A 133 -3.09 -9.71 4.22
CA SER A 133 -2.06 -9.78 5.26
C SER A 133 -0.83 -10.56 4.79
N GLU A 134 -1.03 -11.71 4.13
CA GLU A 134 0.06 -12.49 3.52
C GLU A 134 0.82 -11.67 2.48
N SER A 135 0.11 -10.90 1.65
CA SER A 135 0.75 -10.10 0.60
C SER A 135 1.44 -8.84 1.16
N LEU A 136 0.89 -8.23 2.22
CA LEU A 136 1.43 -7.05 2.87
C LEU A 136 2.77 -7.34 3.56
N GLU A 137 2.92 -8.50 4.20
CA GLU A 137 4.20 -8.90 4.79
C GLU A 137 5.34 -8.88 3.76
N HIS A 138 5.09 -9.46 2.58
CA HIS A 138 6.04 -9.47 1.46
C HIS A 138 6.35 -8.06 0.97
N VAL A 139 5.34 -7.19 0.87
CA VAL A 139 5.50 -5.78 0.49
C VAL A 139 6.39 -5.03 1.46
N LEU A 140 6.14 -5.19 2.76
CA LEU A 140 6.88 -4.49 3.81
C LEU A 140 8.35 -4.90 3.81
N LEU A 141 8.62 -6.20 3.67
CA LEU A 141 9.98 -6.74 3.56
C LEU A 141 10.69 -6.28 2.29
N ASP A 142 9.99 -6.28 1.16
CA ASP A 142 10.54 -5.82 -0.12
C ASP A 142 10.87 -4.31 -0.07
N LEU A 143 9.98 -3.49 0.48
CA LEU A 143 10.22 -2.06 0.68
C LEU A 143 11.38 -1.80 1.64
N TYR A 144 11.55 -2.60 2.70
CA TYR A 144 12.72 -2.50 3.57
C TYR A 144 14.04 -2.78 2.83
N ARG A 145 14.06 -3.81 1.98
CA ARG A 145 15.27 -4.22 1.24
C ARG A 145 15.66 -3.26 0.12
N HIS A 146 14.71 -2.44 -0.35
CA HIS A 146 14.84 -1.68 -1.60
C HIS A 146 14.40 -0.21 -1.49
N GLY A 147 14.15 0.27 -0.29
CA GLY A 147 13.81 1.66 0.03
C GLY A 147 14.97 2.41 0.66
#